data_AF-A0A1V5KDS5-F1
#
_entry.id   AF-A0A1V5KDS5-F1
#
_cell.length_a   1.000
_cell.length_b   1.000
_cell.length_c   1.000
_cell.angle_alpha   90.00
_cell.angle_beta   90.00
_cell.angle_gamma   90.00
#
_symmetry.space_group_name_H-M   'P 1'
#
loop_
_entity.id
_entity.type
_entity.pdbx_description
1 polymer ?
#
loop_
_entity_poly.entity_id
_entity_poly.type
_entity_poly.pdbx_seq_one_letter_code
_entity_poly.pdbx_strand_id
1 'polypeptide(L)'
;MNFGSGVIGPEVFLKALSIARNLGYPTYDITTANFDLIDLGDYRRKLGYGDPQYYYRPRKNIVNRPVSRGGMGWHFTGDHQDTIPALYNLLTKG
;
A
#
# COMPACT_ATOMS: atom_id res chain seq x y z
N MET A 1 8.71 16.18 -6.83
CA MET A 1 7.48 15.36 -6.75
C MET A 1 7.14 15.20 -5.28
N ASN A 2 5.93 15.54 -4.85
CA ASN A 2 5.48 15.24 -3.49
C ASN A 2 4.92 13.82 -3.51
N PHE A 3 5.49 12.91 -2.71
CA PHE A 3 5.07 11.51 -2.63
C PHE A 3 4.68 11.19 -1.18
N GLY A 4 3.52 10.54 -1.01
CA GLY A 4 2.94 10.23 0.30
C GLY A 4 1.87 11.23 0.77
N SER A 5 1.49 11.12 2.05
CA SER A 5 0.48 11.96 2.68
C SER A 5 1.00 12.44 4.04
N GLY A 6 0.85 13.73 4.34
CA GLY A 6 1.24 14.30 5.64
C GLY A 6 0.25 14.08 6.78
N VAL A 7 -0.87 13.39 6.54
CA VAL A 7 -1.98 13.26 7.53
C VAL A 7 -2.58 11.85 7.58
N ILE A 8 -3.67 11.58 6.84
CA ILE A 8 -4.48 10.35 6.93
C ILE A 8 -4.63 9.68 5.55
N GLY A 9 -3.52 9.57 4.82
CA GLY A 9 -3.49 8.99 3.46
C GLY A 9 -4.15 7.61 3.37
N PRO A 10 -3.78 6.62 4.20
CA PRO A 10 -4.30 5.26 4.12
C PRO A 10 -5.82 5.15 4.29
N GLU A 11 -6.41 5.85 5.26
CA GLU A 11 -7.84 5.78 5.53
C GLU A 11 -8.65 6.52 4.47
N VAL A 12 -8.17 7.68 3.99
CA VAL A 12 -8.83 8.42 2.90
C VAL A 12 -8.82 7.59 1.63
N PHE A 13 -7.67 7.00 1.29
CA PHE A 13 -7.53 6.12 0.13
C PHE A 13 -8.49 4.93 0.18
N LEU A 14 -8.51 4.17 1.28
CA LEU A 14 -9.35 2.98 1.38
C LEU A 14 -10.85 3.34 1.33
N LYS A 15 -11.26 4.46 1.94
CA LYS A 15 -12.65 4.95 1.86
C LYS A 15 -13.03 5.34 0.44
N ALA A 16 -12.19 6.12 -0.25
CA ALA A 16 -12.42 6.52 -1.63
C ALA A 16 -12.53 5.31 -2.56
N LEU A 17 -11.62 4.34 -2.43
CA LEU A 17 -11.66 3.08 -3.18
C LEU A 17 -12.95 2.31 -2.92
N SER A 18 -13.41 2.26 -1.67
CA SER A 18 -14.65 1.57 -1.30
C SER A 18 -15.88 2.24 -1.92
N ILE A 19 -15.94 3.57 -1.95
CA ILE A 19 -17.02 4.32 -2.61
C ILE A 19 -17.01 4.05 -4.11
N ALA A 20 -15.85 4.13 -4.77
CA ALA A 20 -15.74 3.87 -6.21
C ALA A 20 -16.21 2.45 -6.57
N ARG A 21 -15.87 1.45 -5.76
CA ARG A 21 -16.36 0.07 -5.90
C ARG A 21 -17.87 -0.02 -5.79
N ASN A 22 -18.45 0.64 -4.78
CA ASN A 22 -19.89 0.60 -4.53
C ASN A 22 -20.69 1.28 -5.65
N LEU A 23 -20.10 2.27 -6.33
CA LEU A 23 -20.68 2.91 -7.51
C LEU A 23 -20.50 2.10 -8.80
N GLY A 24 -19.84 0.93 -8.74
CA GLY A 24 -19.67 0.04 -9.88
C GLY A 24 -18.48 0.36 -10.79
N TYR A 25 -17.60 1.29 -10.42
CA TYR A 25 -16.41 1.58 -11.20
C TYR A 25 -15.40 0.41 -11.20
N PRO A 26 -14.67 0.18 -12.30
CA PRO A 26 -13.72 -0.92 -12.43
C PRO A 26 -12.46 -0.69 -11.60
N THR A 27 -12.56 -1.01 -10.31
CA THR A 27 -11.54 -0.78 -9.29
C THR A 27 -11.10 -2.12 -8.66
N TYR A 28 -11.00 -3.14 -9.51
CA TYR A 28 -10.49 -4.49 -9.24
C TYR A 28 -9.16 -4.70 -9.97
N ASP A 29 -8.42 -5.74 -9.61
CA ASP A 29 -7.10 -6.06 -10.20
C ASP A 29 -6.10 -4.90 -10.19
N ILE A 30 -6.12 -4.12 -9.10
CA ILE A 30 -5.25 -2.95 -8.93
C ILE A 30 -3.93 -3.34 -8.25
N THR A 31 -2.87 -2.63 -8.58
CA THR A 31 -1.60 -2.71 -7.85
C THR A 31 -1.46 -1.53 -6.91
N THR A 32 -1.13 -1.81 -5.65
CA THR A 32 -0.86 -0.79 -4.63
C THR A 32 0.51 -1.00 -4.03
N ALA A 33 1.14 0.08 -3.60
CA ALA A 33 2.45 0.02 -2.98
C ALA A 33 2.54 1.02 -1.83
N ASN A 34 3.05 0.55 -0.70
CA ASN A 34 3.49 1.40 0.40
C ASN A 34 5.01 1.52 0.37
N PHE A 35 5.52 2.73 0.53
CA PHE A 35 6.96 3.00 0.65
C PHE A 35 7.18 3.68 2.00
N ASP A 36 7.90 3.03 2.90
CA ASP A 36 8.09 3.50 4.26
C ASP A 36 9.42 2.97 4.81
N LEU A 37 9.91 3.53 5.91
CA LEU A 37 11.11 3.08 6.61
C LEU A 37 10.85 1.87 7.50
N ILE A 38 9.59 1.63 7.89
CA ILE A 38 9.25 0.50 8.78
C ILE A 38 9.42 -0.82 8.03
N ASP A 39 10.23 -1.72 8.59
CA ASP A 39 10.30 -3.11 8.14
C ASP A 39 9.13 -3.93 8.71
N LEU A 40 8.34 -4.51 7.80
CA LEU A 40 7.17 -5.33 8.14
C LEU A 40 7.44 -6.84 8.03
N GLY A 41 8.66 -7.23 7.62
CA GLY A 41 9.00 -8.62 7.30
C GLY A 41 8.01 -9.23 6.32
N ASP A 42 7.43 -10.38 6.69
CA ASP A 42 6.28 -10.91 5.96
C ASP A 42 5.03 -10.04 6.22
N TYR A 43 4.83 -9.04 5.36
CA TYR A 43 3.69 -8.14 5.40
C TYR A 43 2.37 -8.75 4.92
N ARG A 44 2.42 -9.95 4.32
CA ARG A 44 1.24 -10.71 3.85
C ARG A 44 0.68 -11.64 4.91
N ARG A 45 1.48 -12.03 5.89
CA ARG A 45 1.05 -12.76 7.10
C ARG A 45 -0.12 -12.05 7.82
N LYS A 46 -1.06 -12.87 8.31
CA LYS A 46 -2.11 -12.42 9.24
C LYS A 46 -1.50 -12.09 10.61
N LEU A 47 -1.84 -10.91 11.14
CA LEU A 47 -1.42 -10.47 12.47
C LEU A 47 -2.55 -10.59 13.47
N GLY A 48 -2.22 -10.98 14.71
CA GLY A 48 -3.11 -10.90 15.86
C GLY A 48 -3.04 -9.53 16.54
N TYR A 49 -3.99 -9.24 17.44
CA TYR A 49 -4.06 -7.96 18.15
C TYR A 49 -2.86 -7.67 19.08
N GLY A 50 -2.15 -8.72 19.52
CA GLY A 50 -0.94 -8.57 20.33
C GLY A 50 0.32 -8.20 19.55
N ASP A 51 0.28 -8.22 18.21
CA ASP A 51 1.42 -7.83 17.38
C ASP A 51 1.39 -6.30 17.14
N PRO A 52 2.42 -5.54 17.52
CA PRO A 52 2.46 -4.09 17.33
C PRO A 52 2.26 -3.66 15.87
N GLN A 53 2.70 -4.47 14.90
CA GLN A 53 2.53 -4.16 13.47
C GLN A 53 1.07 -4.18 13.03
N TYR A 54 0.16 -4.75 13.85
CA TYR A 54 -1.28 -4.71 13.60
C TYR A 54 -1.82 -3.27 13.52
N TYR A 55 -1.19 -2.34 14.22
CA TYR A 55 -1.64 -0.94 14.32
C TYR A 55 -1.06 -0.04 13.22
N TYR A 56 -0.07 -0.51 12.47
CA TYR A 56 0.49 0.22 11.34
C TYR A 56 -0.49 0.21 10.15
N ARG A 57 -1.19 1.33 9.97
CA ARG A 57 -2.32 1.46 9.03
C ARG A 57 -1.97 1.20 7.57
N PRO A 58 -0.82 1.66 7.02
CA PRO A 58 -0.48 1.41 5.63
C PRO A 58 -0.42 -0.08 5.25
N ARG A 59 0.10 -0.96 6.13
CA ARG A 59 0.06 -2.43 5.92
C ARG A 59 -1.35 -2.92 5.61
N LYS A 60 -2.35 -2.43 6.35
CA LYS A 60 -3.73 -2.89 6.19
C LYS A 60 -4.46 -2.17 5.04
N ASN A 61 -4.36 -0.85 5.00
CA ASN A 61 -5.22 0.01 4.19
C ASN A 61 -4.64 0.34 2.81
N ILE A 62 -3.32 0.22 2.62
CA ILE A 62 -2.67 0.36 1.31
C ILE A 62 -2.29 -1.00 0.73
N VAL A 63 -1.70 -1.89 1.53
CA VAL A 63 -1.12 -3.13 1.00
C VAL A 63 -2.17 -4.26 0.92
N ASN A 64 -2.82 -4.58 2.04
CA ASN A 64 -3.57 -5.85 2.12
C ASN A 64 -5.05 -5.76 1.70
N ARG A 65 -5.80 -4.74 2.15
CA ARG A 65 -7.25 -4.62 1.87
C ARG A 65 -7.60 -4.21 0.44
N PRO A 66 -6.87 -3.28 -0.20
CA PRO A 66 -7.23 -2.81 -1.55
C PRO A 66 -7.26 -3.93 -2.57
N VAL A 67 -6.42 -4.95 -2.42
CA VAL A 67 -6.26 -6.03 -3.40
C VAL A 67 -7.11 -7.27 -3.09
N SER A 68 -8.08 -7.16 -2.17
CA SER A 68 -8.98 -8.26 -1.81
C SER A 68 -9.89 -8.74 -2.95
N ARG A 69 -10.05 -7.91 -4.00
CA ARG A 69 -10.79 -8.23 -5.23
C ARG A 69 -9.84 -8.43 -6.43
N GLY A 70 -8.65 -8.96 -6.18
CA GLY A 70 -7.62 -9.16 -7.19
C GLY A 70 -6.56 -8.05 -7.22
N GLY A 71 -5.45 -8.33 -7.90
CA GLY A 71 -4.27 -7.47 -7.95
C GLY A 71 -3.21 -7.77 -6.89
N MET A 72 -2.26 -6.85 -6.69
CA MET A 72 -1.08 -7.06 -5.83
C MET A 72 -0.75 -5.86 -4.95
N GLY A 73 -0.58 -6.13 -3.66
CA GLY A 73 -0.12 -5.15 -2.68
C GLY A 73 1.36 -5.35 -2.36
N TRP A 74 2.12 -4.26 -2.38
CA TRP A 74 3.55 -4.25 -2.09
C TRP A 74 3.91 -3.34 -0.93
N HIS A 75 4.95 -3.70 -0.21
CA HIS A 75 5.60 -2.86 0.78
C HIS A 75 7.08 -2.81 0.44
N PHE A 76 7.61 -1.60 0.32
CA PHE A 76 9.02 -1.32 0.09
C PHE A 76 9.57 -0.61 1.32
N THR A 77 10.65 -1.17 1.87
CA THR A 77 11.33 -0.62 3.02
C THR A 77 12.53 0.20 2.58
N GLY A 78 12.58 1.47 2.93
CA GLY A 78 13.69 2.37 2.64
C GLY A 78 13.26 3.81 2.35
N ASP A 79 14.25 4.69 2.21
CA ASP A 79 14.02 6.09 1.88
C ASP A 79 13.40 6.25 0.49
N HIS A 80 12.42 7.14 0.37
CA HIS A 80 11.74 7.41 -0.90
C HIS A 80 12.71 7.84 -2.01
N GLN A 81 13.80 8.53 -1.64
CA GLN A 81 14.84 8.97 -2.56
C GLN A 81 15.57 7.80 -3.23
N ASP A 82 15.61 6.63 -2.58
CA ASP A 82 16.24 5.43 -3.12
C ASP A 82 15.20 4.51 -3.76
N THR A 83 14.09 4.24 -3.05
CA THR A 83 13.13 3.21 -3.44
C THR A 83 12.31 3.60 -4.67
N ILE A 84 11.94 4.87 -4.82
CA ILE A 84 11.09 5.31 -5.95
C ILE A 84 11.89 5.32 -7.26
N PRO A 85 13.11 5.91 -7.33
CA PRO A 85 13.90 5.84 -8.56
C PRO A 85 14.32 4.40 -8.91
N ALA A 86 14.62 3.56 -7.92
CA ALA A 86 14.93 2.15 -8.15
C ALA A 86 13.74 1.43 -8.82
N LEU A 87 12.52 1.58 -8.30
CA LEU A 87 11.33 1.00 -8.92
C LEU A 87 11.12 1.53 -10.34
N TYR A 88 11.24 2.84 -10.54
CA TYR A 88 11.06 3.45 -11.85
C TYR A 88 12.06 2.88 -12.88
N ASN A 89 13.34 2.76 -12.52
CA ASN A 89 14.36 2.20 -13.39
C ASN A 89 14.05 0.72 -13.73
N LEU A 90 13.66 -0.09 -12.75
CA LEU A 90 13.31 -1.50 -12.98
C LEU A 90 12.10 -1.69 -13.90
N LEU A 91 11.12 -0.79 -13.85
CA LEU A 91 9.92 -0.87 -14.69
C LEU A 91 10.11 -0.34 -16.11
N THR A 92 11.07 0.56 -16.33
CA THR A 92 11.24 1.26 -17.62
C THR A 92 12.46 0.83 -18.42
N LYS A 93 13.46 0.24 -17.76
CA LYS A 93 14.71 -0.20 -18.38
C LYS A 93 14.94 -1.71 -18.27
N GLY A 94 14.00 -2.42 -17.66
CA GLY A 94 13.97 -3.88 -17.59
C GLY A 94 13.38 -4.50 -18.86
#